data_AF-A0AAJ3DH95-F1
#
_entry.id   AF-A0AAJ3DH95-F1
#
_cell.length_a   1.000
_cell.length_b   1.000
_cell.length_c   1.000
_cell.angle_alpha   90.00
_cell.angle_beta   90.00
_cell.angle_gamma   90.00
#
_symmetry.space_group_name_H-M   'P 1'
#
loop_
_entity.id
_entity.type
_entity.pdbx_description
1 polymer ?
#
loop_
_entity_poly.entity_id
_entity_poly.type
_entity_poly.pdbx_seq_one_letter_code
_entity_poly.pdbx_strand_id
1 'polypeptide(L)'
;MTIYLVDIEQVIHTCPGEPEPHPYDIRRTLVDVIPGGPCRAPVTIRCGQVTTTIPCYRHEPAKRQCGACRVIVTERTITNHPAGVAA
;
A
#
# COMPACT_ATOMS: atom_id res chain seq x y z
N MET A 1 -9.50 -6.50 0.94
CA MET A 1 -9.01 -5.76 2.08
C MET A 1 -7.91 -6.58 2.68
N THR A 2 -6.86 -6.77 1.90
CA THR A 2 -5.62 -7.13 2.55
C THR A 2 -5.07 -5.81 3.08
N ILE A 3 -5.06 -5.66 4.40
CA ILE A 3 -4.38 -4.54 5.05
C ILE A 3 -2.98 -5.04 5.38
N TYR A 4 -1.98 -4.43 4.75
CA TYR A 4 -0.59 -4.59 5.14
C TYR A 4 -0.28 -3.53 6.19
N LEU A 5 -0.08 -3.97 7.43
CA LEU A 5 0.36 -3.10 8.49
C LEU A 5 1.88 -3.01 8.43
N VAL A 6 2.43 -1.80 8.31
CA VAL A 6 3.87 -1.60 8.17
C VAL A 6 4.41 -0.64 9.23
N ASP A 7 5.58 -0.97 9.74
CA ASP A 7 6.42 -0.02 10.47
C ASP A 7 7.41 0.59 9.48
N ILE A 8 7.66 1.89 9.62
CA ILE A 8 8.52 2.66 8.71
C ILE A 8 9.71 3.19 9.50
N GLU A 9 10.91 2.93 9.01
CA GLU A 9 12.13 3.59 9.46
C GLU A 9 12.60 4.56 8.38
N GLN A 10 12.83 5.81 8.78
CA GLN A 10 13.27 6.88 7.89
C GLN A 10 14.58 7.45 8.39
N VAL A 11 15.53 7.64 7.49
CA VAL A 11 16.72 8.44 7.77
C VAL A 11 16.52 9.83 7.18
N ILE A 12 16.55 10.83 8.05
CA ILE A 12 16.32 12.24 7.72
C ILE A 12 17.65 12.95 7.52
N HIS A 13 17.77 13.67 6.41
CA HIS A 13 18.92 14.52 6.11
C HIS A 13 18.47 15.89 5.59
N THR A 14 19.42 16.80 5.48
CA THR A 14 19.26 18.06 4.74
C THR A 14 20.31 18.10 3.64
N CYS A 15 19.95 18.58 2.45
CA CYS A 15 20.89 18.75 1.34
C CYS A 15 20.73 20.13 0.68
N PRO A 16 21.70 20.62 -0.11
CA PRO A 16 21.60 21.93 -0.74
C PRO A 16 20.42 22.08 -1.73
N GLY A 17 19.94 20.96 -2.31
CA GLY A 17 18.83 20.95 -3.25
C GLY A 17 17.44 21.01 -2.59
N GLU A 18 17.35 20.64 -1.32
CA GLU A 18 16.14 20.71 -0.50
C GLU A 18 16.55 21.06 0.94
N PRO A 19 16.52 22.36 1.30
CA PRO A 19 17.02 22.86 2.58
C PRO A 19 16.19 22.41 3.79
N GLU A 20 14.97 21.91 3.59
CA GLU A 20 14.16 21.37 4.67
C GLU A 20 14.57 19.91 4.97
N PRO A 21 14.62 19.48 6.25
CA PRO A 21 14.90 18.09 6.59
C PRO A 21 13.91 17.13 5.93
N HIS A 22 14.43 16.15 5.17
CA HIS A 22 13.60 15.19 4.44
C HIS A 22 14.20 13.77 4.44
N PRO A 23 13.36 12.73 4.32
CA PRO A 23 13.83 11.36 4.24
C PRO A 23 14.65 11.10 2.97
N TYR A 24 15.78 10.38 3.08
CA TYR A 24 16.51 9.85 1.91
C TYR A 24 16.57 8.33 1.85
N ASP A 25 16.53 7.66 3.01
CA ASP A 25 16.35 6.21 3.10
C ASP A 25 15.05 5.96 3.85
N ILE A 26 14.11 5.27 3.21
CA ILE A 26 12.82 4.87 3.79
C ILE A 26 12.72 3.36 3.68
N ARG A 27 12.75 2.68 4.82
CA ARG A 27 12.58 1.23 4.91
C ARG A 27 11.24 0.92 5.54
N ARG A 28 10.58 -0.10 5.01
CA ARG A 28 9.27 -0.56 5.49
C ARG A 28 9.40 -2.01 5.91
N THR A 29 8.96 -2.31 7.12
CA THR A 29 8.89 -3.67 7.65
C THR A 29 7.43 -4.07 7.74
N LEU A 30 7.09 -5.22 7.15
CA LEU A 30 5.75 -5.78 7.26
C LEU A 30 5.54 -6.33 8.67
N VAL A 31 4.56 -5.78 9.39
CA VAL A 31 4.21 -6.15 10.76
C VAL A 31 3.11 -7.20 10.77
N ASP A 32 2.07 -7.00 9.96
CA ASP A 32 0.92 -7.89 9.90
C ASP A 32 0.24 -7.82 8.53
N VAL A 33 -0.47 -8.90 8.17
CA VAL A 33 -1.30 -9.01 6.98
C VAL A 33 -2.71 -9.39 7.42
N ILE A 34 -3.59 -8.41 7.49
CA ILE A 34 -4.98 -8.64 7.89
C ILE A 34 -5.78 -9.02 6.64
N PRO A 35 -6.36 -10.24 6.59
CA PRO A 35 -7.12 -10.69 5.43
C PRO A 35 -8.48 -9.99 5.33
N GLY A 36 -8.90 -9.68 4.10
CA GLY A 36 -10.13 -8.92 3.86
C GLY A 36 -11.41 -9.74 3.80
N GLY A 37 -11.27 -11.06 3.89
CA GLY A 37 -12.34 -12.01 3.62
C GLY A 37 -12.71 -12.10 2.14
N PRO A 38 -13.86 -12.75 1.83
CA PRO A 38 -14.31 -12.95 0.45
C PRO A 38 -14.75 -11.65 -0.22
N CYS A 39 -14.69 -11.63 -1.55
CA CYS A 39 -15.18 -10.50 -2.35
C CYS A 39 -16.64 -10.19 -2.05
N ARG A 40 -16.96 -8.90 -1.84
CA ARG A 40 -18.33 -8.43 -1.53
C ARG A 40 -19.02 -7.77 -2.72
N ALA A 41 -18.31 -7.59 -3.83
CA ALA A 41 -18.86 -7.08 -5.08
C ALA A 41 -18.19 -7.83 -6.23
N PRO A 42 -18.47 -9.12 -6.43
CA PRO A 42 -17.95 -9.84 -7.58
C PRO A 42 -18.53 -9.27 -8.87
N VAL A 43 -17.79 -9.36 -9.96
CA VAL A 43 -18.20 -8.86 -11.27
C VAL A 43 -18.39 -10.02 -12.24
N THR A 44 -19.43 -9.94 -13.05
CA THR A 44 -19.67 -10.87 -14.15
C THR A 44 -18.92 -10.36 -15.37
N ILE A 45 -18.01 -11.17 -15.89
CA ILE A 45 -17.28 -10.89 -17.12
C ILE A 45 -17.72 -11.85 -18.23
N ARG A 46 -17.51 -11.43 -19.49
CA ARG A 46 -17.70 -12.27 -20.66
C ARG A 46 -16.39 -12.37 -21.44
N CYS A 47 -15.93 -13.60 -21.66
CA CYS A 47 -14.79 -13.92 -22.51
C CYS A 47 -15.30 -14.77 -23.67
N GLY A 48 -15.55 -14.14 -24.83
CA GLY A 48 -16.17 -14.79 -25.97
C GLY A 48 -17.59 -15.26 -25.66
N GLN A 49 -17.82 -16.58 -25.71
CA GLN A 49 -19.12 -17.18 -25.40
C GLN A 49 -19.28 -17.60 -23.92
N VAL A 50 -18.25 -17.44 -23.10
CA VAL A 50 -18.28 -17.83 -21.69
C VAL A 50 -18.54 -16.61 -20.81
N THR A 51 -19.51 -16.70 -19.92
CA THR A 51 -19.71 -15.77 -18.82
C THR A 51 -19.25 -16.39 -17.51
N THR A 52 -18.57 -15.62 -16.67
CA THR A 52 -18.12 -16.09 -15.35
C THR A 52 -18.10 -14.95 -14.35
N THR A 53 -18.26 -15.30 -13.08
CA THR A 53 -18.26 -14.36 -11.96
C THR A 53 -16.91 -14.43 -11.26
N ILE A 54 -16.23 -13.30 -11.18
CA ILE A 54 -14.89 -13.20 -10.58
C ILE A 54 -14.84 -12.14 -9.48
N PRO A 55 -13.90 -12.25 -8.52
CA PRO A 55 -13.65 -11.19 -7.56
C PRO A 55 -13.31 -9.86 -8.26
N CYS A 56 -13.82 -8.73 -7.77
CA CYS A 56 -13.59 -7.44 -8.43
C CYS A 56 -12.12 -7.02 -8.55
N TYR A 57 -11.21 -7.47 -7.68
CA TYR A 57 -9.77 -7.12 -7.83
C TYR A 57 -9.15 -7.61 -9.15
N ARG A 58 -9.76 -8.62 -9.80
CA ARG A 58 -9.27 -9.19 -11.05
C ARG A 58 -9.70 -8.40 -12.29
N HIS A 59 -10.53 -7.37 -12.14
CA HIS A 59 -11.12 -6.61 -13.25
C HIS A 59 -11.20 -5.11 -12.96
N GLU A 60 -11.72 -4.74 -11.79
CA GLU A 60 -11.97 -3.34 -11.45
C GLU A 60 -10.67 -2.62 -11.05
N PRO A 61 -10.48 -1.35 -11.49
CA PRO A 61 -9.40 -0.52 -10.98
C PRO A 61 -9.56 -0.28 -9.48
N ALA A 62 -8.47 0.00 -8.77
CA ALA A 62 -8.44 0.08 -7.30
C ALA A 62 -9.52 0.98 -6.68
N LYS A 63 -9.88 2.10 -7.35
CA LYS A 63 -10.92 3.03 -6.89
C LYS A 63 -12.35 2.47 -6.94
N ARG A 64 -12.58 1.40 -7.71
CA ARG A 64 -13.89 0.72 -7.89
C ARG A 64 -13.95 -0.65 -7.21
N GLN A 65 -12.86 -1.11 -6.61
CA GLN A 65 -12.82 -2.38 -5.89
C GLN A 65 -13.57 -2.27 -4.56
N CYS A 66 -14.31 -3.32 -4.18
CA CYS A 66 -14.92 -3.38 -2.86
C CYS A 66 -13.85 -3.42 -1.76
N GLY A 67 -14.23 -3.06 -0.53
CA GLY A 67 -13.33 -3.11 0.63
C GLY A 67 -12.59 -4.45 0.71
N ALA A 68 -13.31 -5.57 0.65
CA ALA A 68 -12.75 -6.93 0.72
C ALA A 68 -11.80 -7.34 -0.43
N CYS A 69 -11.69 -6.56 -1.51
CA CYS A 69 -10.74 -6.79 -2.59
C CYS A 69 -9.61 -5.77 -2.67
N ARG A 70 -9.83 -4.56 -2.15
CA ARG A 70 -8.82 -3.49 -2.16
C ARG A 70 -7.61 -3.85 -1.29
N VAL A 71 -6.42 -3.45 -1.75
CA VAL A 71 -5.18 -3.46 -0.95
C VAL A 71 -5.05 -2.11 -0.26
N ILE A 72 -4.76 -2.14 1.04
CA ILE A 72 -4.48 -0.95 1.85
C ILE A 72 -3.16 -1.21 2.55
N VAL A 73 -2.25 -0.23 2.51
CA VAL A 73 -1.06 -0.22 3.35
C VAL A 73 -1.33 0.80 4.45
N THR A 74 -1.30 0.33 5.69
CA THR A 74 -1.51 1.19 6.87
C THR A 74 -0.18 1.32 7.60
N GLU A 75 0.23 2.57 7.80
CA GLU A 75 1.43 2.91 8.55
C GLU A 75 1.08 2.82 10.04
N ARG A 76 1.73 1.91 10.78
CA ARG A 76 1.53 1.73 12.22
C ARG A 76 2.40 2.67 13.01
N THR A 77 3.68 2.74 12.67
CA THR A 77 4.66 3.60 13.33
C THR A 77 5.66 4.12 12.30
N ILE A 78 6.11 5.36 12.51
CA ILE A 78 7.18 5.99 11.73
C ILE A 78 8.28 6.40 12.71
N THR A 79 9.46 5.82 12.55
CA THR A 79 10.66 6.12 13.34
C THR A 79 11.63 6.92 12.48
N ASN A 80 12.02 8.10 12.98
CA ASN A 80 12.94 8.99 12.28
C ASN A 80 14.34 8.95 12.91
N HIS A 81 15.35 8.71 12.08
CA HIS A 81 16.77 8.72 12.44
C HIS A 81 17.44 9.93 11.79
N PRO A 82 17.98 10.90 12.54
CA PRO A 82 18.73 12.00 11.96
C PRO A 82 20.11 11.51 11.49
N ALA A 83 20.48 11.75 10.23
CA ALA A 83 21.81 11.48 9.70
C ALA A 83 22.75 12.71 9.68
N GLY A 84 22.23 13.90 10.00
CA GLY A 84 22.97 15.16 9.85
C GLY A 84 22.94 15.68 8.40
N VAL A 85 23.73 16.71 8.12
CA VAL A 85 23.83 17.31 6.79
C VAL A 85 24.68 16.39 5.91
N ALA A 86 24.16 15.95 4.75
CA ALA A 86 24.98 15.27 3.76
C ALA A 86 25.97 16.30 3.18
N ALA A 87 27.27 16.12 3.48
CA ALA A 87 28.36 16.97 3.02
C ALA A 87 28.68 16.76 1.54
#